data_AF-A0A9D2F547-F1
#
_entry.id   AF-A0A9D2F547-F1
#
_cell.length_a   1.000
_cell.length_b   1.000
_cell.length_c   1.000
_cell.angle_alpha   90.00
_cell.angle_beta   90.00
_cell.angle_gamma   90.00
#
_symmetry.space_group_name_H-M   'P 1'
#
loop_
_entity.id
_entity.type
_entity.pdbx_description
1 polymer ?
#
loop_
_entity_poly.entity_id
_entity_poly.type
_entity_poly.pdbx_seq_one_letter_code
_entity_poly.pdbx_strand_id
1 'polypeptide(L)' 'VERRFARRFRDLGKLLPLCNEATFYDNDNGFRVVAFYRNGELLPATDTPPVWLTDLRRELAL' A
#
# COMPACT_ATOMS: atom_id res chain seq x y z
N VAL A 1 -1.09 -16.94 11.45
CA VAL A 1 -1.03 -15.46 11.29
C VAL A 1 -1.16 -15.03 9.83
N GLU A 2 -0.70 -15.83 8.86
CA GLU A 2 -0.76 -15.55 7.40
C GLU A 2 -2.19 -15.44 6.81
N ARG A 3 -3.16 -16.21 7.30
CA ARG A 3 -4.55 -16.17 6.77
C ARG A 3 -5.24 -14.80 6.90
N ARG A 4 -4.76 -13.91 7.78
CA ARG A 4 -5.27 -12.52 7.92
C ARG A 4 -4.68 -11.54 6.89
N PHE A 5 -3.74 -11.97 6.04
CA PHE A 5 -3.11 -11.11 5.04
C PHE A 5 -3.70 -11.27 3.63
N ALA A 6 -4.26 -12.44 3.30
CA ALA A 6 -4.80 -12.73 1.98
C ALA A 6 -5.98 -11.83 1.53
N ARG A 7 -6.70 -11.20 2.46
CA ARG A 7 -7.79 -10.25 2.15
C ARG A 7 -7.43 -8.77 2.31
N ARG A 8 -6.20 -8.46 2.78
CA ARG A 8 -5.85 -7.09 3.19
C ARG A 8 -5.89 -6.10 2.06
N PHE A 9 -5.38 -6.42 0.88
CA PHE A 9 -5.40 -5.46 -0.23
C PHE A 9 -6.81 -5.17 -0.71
N ARG A 10 -7.69 -6.19 -0.75
CA ARG A 10 -9.10 -5.99 -1.09
C ARG A 10 -9.82 -5.13 -0.06
N ASP A 11 -9.64 -5.38 1.22
CA ASP A 11 -10.29 -4.58 2.27
C ASP A 11 -9.68 -3.17 2.35
N LEU A 12 -8.37 -3.04 2.15
CA LEU A 12 -7.68 -1.76 2.07
C LEU A 12 -8.14 -0.94 0.85
N GLY A 13 -8.42 -1.59 -0.29
CA GLY A 13 -8.99 -0.92 -1.46
C GLY A 13 -10.38 -0.34 -1.24
N LYS A 14 -11.14 -0.84 -0.26
CA LYS A 14 -12.41 -0.21 0.17
C LYS A 14 -12.18 0.96 1.12
N LEU A 15 -11.10 0.94 1.89
CA LEU A 15 -10.82 1.94 2.92
C LEU A 15 -10.05 3.14 2.36
N LEU A 16 -9.07 2.92 1.49
CA LEU A 16 -8.22 3.99 0.94
C LEU A 16 -9.01 5.13 0.25
N PRO A 17 -10.08 4.86 -0.52
CA PRO A 17 -10.90 5.94 -1.09
C PRO A 17 -11.58 6.83 -0.04
N LEU A 18 -11.71 6.37 1.21
CA LEU A 18 -12.28 7.14 2.32
C LEU A 18 -11.23 7.99 3.04
N CYS A 19 -9.95 7.82 2.73
CA CYS A 19 -8.84 8.55 3.33
C CYS A 19 -8.39 9.68 2.41
N ASN A 20 -8.10 10.85 3.00
CA ASN A 20 -7.38 11.90 2.27
C ASN A 20 -5.90 11.54 2.12
N GLU A 21 -5.32 10.94 3.17
CA GLU A 21 -3.91 10.56 3.22
C GLU A 21 -3.71 9.19 3.89
N ALA A 22 -2.71 8.44 3.44
CA ALA A 22 -2.16 7.28 4.15
C ALA A 22 -0.65 7.14 3.90
N THR A 23 0.09 6.65 4.89
CA THR A 23 1.53 6.37 4.77
C THR A 23 1.78 4.88 4.87
N PHE A 24 2.57 4.37 3.92
CA PHE A 24 2.88 2.96 3.80
C PHE A 24 4.30 2.67 4.27
N TYR A 25 4.42 1.70 5.16
CA TYR A 25 5.70 1.24 5.70
C TYR A 25 5.98 -0.20 5.28
N ASP A 26 7.24 -0.48 5.00
CA ASP A 26 7.73 -1.82 4.70
C ASP A 26 8.58 -2.35 5.85
N ASN A 27 8.16 -3.48 6.44
CA ASN A 27 8.80 -4.04 7.63
C ASN A 27 10.04 -4.88 7.27
N ASP A 28 10.05 -5.52 6.11
CA ASP A 28 11.10 -6.47 5.73
C ASP A 28 12.42 -5.77 5.34
N ASN A 29 12.38 -4.47 5.09
CA ASN A 29 13.54 -3.64 4.78
C ASN A 29 13.81 -2.55 5.83
N GLY A 30 13.67 -2.90 7.12
CA GLY A 30 14.08 -2.01 8.22
C GLY A 30 13.05 -0.97 8.63
N PHE A 31 11.75 -1.25 8.45
CA PHE A 31 10.65 -0.36 8.81
C PHE A 31 10.77 1.04 8.19
N ARG A 32 10.71 1.10 6.86
CA ARG A 32 10.87 2.35 6.12
C ARG A 32 9.60 2.75 5.38
N VAL A 33 9.41 4.05 5.17
CA VAL A 33 8.34 4.55 4.31
C VAL A 33 8.63 4.14 2.87
N VAL A 34 7.64 3.57 2.20
CA VAL A 34 7.76 3.13 0.80
C VAL A 34 6.74 3.76 -0.14
N ALA A 35 5.63 4.30 0.39
CA ALA A 35 4.67 5.06 -0.40
C ALA A 35 3.80 5.99 0.45
N PHE A 36 3.21 6.96 -0.23
CA PHE A 36 2.16 7.84 0.28
C PHE A 36 0.92 7.68 -0.60
N TYR A 37 -0.26 7.59 0.02
CA TYR A 37 -1.51 7.79 -0.67
C TYR A 37 -2.01 9.21 -0.36
N ARG A 38 -2.30 10.00 -1.38
CA ARG A 38 -2.83 11.37 -1.23
C ARG A 38 -3.87 11.64 -2.28
N ASN A 39 -5.07 12.02 -1.87
CA ASN A 39 -6.16 12.42 -2.76
C ASN A 39 -6.44 11.43 -3.92
N GLY A 40 -6.39 10.11 -3.64
CA GLY A 40 -6.62 9.09 -4.67
C GLY A 40 -5.36 8.54 -5.33
N GLU A 41 -4.21 9.19 -5.16
CA GLU A 41 -2.97 8.82 -5.83
C GLU A 41 -2.01 8.09 -4.90
N LEU A 42 -1.47 6.95 -5.34
CA LEU A 42 -0.44 6.18 -4.62
C LEU A 42 0.95 6.50 -5.18
N LEU A 43 1.69 7.32 -4.44
CA LEU A 43 3.01 7.87 -4.78
C LEU A 43 4.13 7.02 -4.12
N PRO A 44 5.07 6.44 -4.88
CA PRO A 44 6.21 5.74 -4.29
C PRO A 44 7.16 6.72 -3.59
N ALA A 45 7.71 6.32 -2.44
CA ALA A 45 8.70 7.07 -1.66
C ALA A 45 10.14 6.56 -1.88
N THR A 46 10.32 5.61 -2.79
CA THR A 46 11.59 4.95 -3.10
C THR A 46 11.62 4.52 -4.57
N ASP A 47 12.81 4.54 -5.17
CA ASP A 47 13.05 4.08 -6.55
C ASP A 47 12.89 2.56 -6.72
N THR A 48 12.92 1.82 -5.61
CA THR A 48 12.82 0.35 -5.58
C THR A 48 11.65 -0.09 -4.69
N PRO A 49 10.40 0.12 -5.14
CA PRO A 49 9.22 -0.22 -4.36
C PRO A 49 9.18 -1.74 -4.10
N PRO A 50 8.77 -2.16 -2.89
CA PRO A 50 8.63 -3.58 -2.59
C PRO A 50 7.52 -4.22 -3.42
N VAL A 51 7.64 -5.52 -3.73
CA VAL A 51 6.70 -6.25 -4.60
C VAL A 51 5.25 -6.10 -4.16
N TRP A 52 5.00 -6.14 -2.86
CA TRP A 52 3.65 -6.03 -2.31
C TRP A 52 2.99 -4.68 -2.62
N LEU A 53 3.78 -3.60 -2.78
CA LEU A 53 3.26 -2.28 -3.14
C LEU A 53 2.83 -2.25 -4.61
N THR A 54 3.55 -2.97 -5.48
CA THR A 54 3.14 -3.20 -6.87
C THR A 54 1.85 -4.01 -6.94
N ASP A 55 1.70 -5.04 -6.09
CA ASP A 55 0.48 -5.84 -6.03
C ASP A 55 -0.72 -5.02 -5.52
N LEU A 56 -0.50 -4.16 -4.53
CA LEU A 56 -1.51 -3.21 -4.07
C LEU A 56 -1.97 -2.27 -5.18
N ARG A 57 -1.04 -1.69 -5.98
CA ARG A 57 -1.40 -0.85 -7.13
C ARG A 57 -2.31 -1.57 -8.13
N ARG A 58 -1.95 -2.82 -8.47
CA ARG A 58 -2.76 -3.66 -9.37
C ARG A 58 -4.17 -3.92 -8.83
N GLU A 59 -4.30 -4.22 -7.54
CA GLU A 59 -5.60 -4.43 -6.88
C GLU A 59 -6.45 -3.15 -6.80
N LEU A 60 -5.81 -1.98 -6.71
CA LEU A 60 -6.49 -0.68 -6.73
C LEU A 60 -6.88 -0.19 -8.13
N ALA A 61 -6.46 -0.90 -9.19
CA ALA A 61 -6.57 -0.47 -10.59
C ALA A 61 -5.87 0.89 -10.87
N LEU A 62 -4.69 1.12 -10.25
CA LEU A 62 -3.83 2.32 -10.36
C LEU A 62 -2.44 2.04 -10.95
#